data_AF-A0A0C3MBX7-F1
#
_entry.id   AF-A0A0C3MBX7-F1
#
_cell.length_a   1.000
_cell.length_b   1.000
_cell.length_c   1.000
_cell.angle_alpha   90.00
_cell.angle_beta   90.00
_cell.angle_gamma   90.00
#
_symmetry.space_group_name_H-M   'P 1'
#
loop_
_entity.id
_entity.type
_entity.pdbx_description
1 polymer ?
#
loop_
_entity_poly.entity_id
_entity_poly.type
_entity_poly.pdbx_seq_one_letter_code
_entity_poly.pdbx_strand_id
1 'polypeptide(L)' 'MKERIVVEYGEVNKIAELMGCTNVMVSHALAFRKNSKLARSIRKLAIERGGSKVGGNPQNTSSHEK' A
#
# COMPACT_ATOMS: atom_id res chain seq x y z
N MET A 1 -3.00 14.60 8.58
CA MET A 1 -2.94 13.11 8.59
C MET A 1 -1.62 12.65 8.00
N LYS A 2 -1.01 11.60 8.54
CA LYS A 2 0.23 11.02 7.98
C LYS A 2 -0.10 10.24 6.70
N GLU A 3 0.78 10.31 5.73
CA GLU A 3 0.67 9.62 4.44
C GLU A 3 0.66 8.09 4.63
N ARG A 4 -0.34 7.41 4.04
CA ARG A 4 -0.45 5.95 4.05
C ARG A 4 -1.20 5.46 2.82
N ILE A 5 -0.99 4.20 2.46
CA ILE A 5 -1.80 3.50 1.46
C ILE A 5 -2.85 2.67 2.20
N VAL A 6 -4.11 2.79 1.78
CA VAL A 6 -5.24 2.02 2.26
C VAL A 6 -5.61 1.02 1.17
N VAL A 7 -5.75 -0.24 1.55
CA VAL A 7 -6.16 -1.34 0.67
C VAL A 7 -7.43 -1.96 1.22
N GLU A 8 -8.14 -2.72 0.40
CA GLU A 8 -9.32 -3.46 0.84
C GLU A 8 -8.99 -4.46 1.96
N TYR A 9 -10.00 -4.78 2.78
CA TYR A 9 -9.88 -5.77 3.82
C TYR A 9 -9.47 -7.13 3.23
N GLY A 10 -8.44 -7.75 3.79
CA GLY A 10 -7.90 -9.03 3.30
C GLY A 10 -6.80 -8.90 2.23
N GLU A 11 -6.70 -7.79 1.50
CA GLU A 11 -5.61 -7.59 0.52
C GLU A 11 -4.24 -7.52 1.19
N VAL A 12 -4.16 -7.02 2.43
CA VAL A 12 -2.92 -7.05 3.23
C VAL A 12 -2.38 -8.47 3.38
N ASN A 13 -3.28 -9.45 3.60
CA ASN A 13 -2.89 -10.85 3.78
C ASN A 13 -2.45 -11.45 2.44
N LYS A 14 -3.20 -11.22 1.37
CA LYS A 14 -2.85 -11.72 0.03
C LYS A 14 -1.52 -11.15 -0.47
N ILE A 15 -1.24 -9.87 -0.22
CA ILE A 15 0.03 -9.23 -0.57
C ILE A 15 1.18 -9.82 0.27
N ALA A 16 0.93 -10.08 1.55
CA ALA A 16 1.91 -10.70 2.43
C ALA A 16 2.26 -12.13 1.96
N GLU A 17 1.26 -12.95 1.64
CA GLU A 17 1.42 -14.30 1.10
C GLU A 17 2.16 -14.30 -0.24
N LEU A 18 1.78 -13.42 -1.17
CA LEU A 18 2.39 -13.33 -2.50
C LEU A 18 3.85 -12.85 -2.44
N MET A 19 4.16 -11.92 -1.53
CA MET A 19 5.52 -11.42 -1.34
C MET A 19 6.35 -12.29 -0.38
N GLY A 20 5.78 -13.34 0.23
CA GLY A 20 6.45 -14.15 1.25
C GLY A 20 6.88 -13.36 2.48
N CYS A 21 6.06 -12.39 2.91
CA CYS A 21 6.37 -11.42 3.96
C CYS A 21 5.36 -11.49 5.11
N THR A 22 5.67 -10.88 6.25
CA THR A 22 4.71 -10.76 7.35
C THR A 22 3.72 -9.60 7.14
N ASN A 23 2.50 -9.76 7.64
CA ASN A 23 1.45 -8.72 7.57
C ASN A 23 1.88 -7.40 8.24
N VAL A 24 2.75 -7.49 9.26
CA VAL A 24 3.37 -6.34 9.93
C VAL A 24 4.29 -5.58 8.97
N MET A 25 5.07 -6.30 8.15
CA MET A 25 5.93 -5.69 7.13
C MET A 25 5.10 -4.95 6.08
N VAL A 26 4.00 -5.55 5.63
CA VAL A 26 3.06 -4.90 4.69
C VAL A 26 2.46 -3.65 5.33
N SER A 27 1.97 -3.75 6.56
CA SER A 27 1.42 -2.61 7.30
C SER A 27 2.42 -1.45 7.47
N HIS A 28 3.68 -1.76 7.78
CA HIS A 28 4.75 -0.77 7.88
C HIS A 28 5.12 -0.16 6.52
N ALA A 29 5.08 -0.94 5.44
CA ALA A 29 5.32 -0.46 4.09
C ALA A 29 4.20 0.48 3.61
N LEU A 30 2.93 0.12 3.85
CA LEU A 30 1.76 0.93 3.51
C LEU A 30 1.73 2.25 4.29
N ALA A 31 2.20 2.26 5.54
CA ALA A 31 2.29 3.48 6.37
C ALA A 31 3.58 4.29 6.13
N PHE A 32 4.34 4.02 5.05
CA PHE A 32 5.61 4.68 4.71
C PHE A 32 6.65 4.69 5.86
N ARG A 33 6.56 3.75 6.81
CA ARG A 33 7.51 3.65 7.93
C ARG A 33 8.84 3.02 7.51
N LYS A 34 8.86 2.26 6.41
CA LYS A 34 10.06 1.60 5.86
C LYS A 34 10.24 1.89 4.37
N ASN A 35 11.49 2.05 3.97
CA ASN A 35 11.91 2.35 2.59
C ASN A 35 12.79 1.26 1.95
N SER A 36 12.71 0.02 2.41
CA SER A 36 13.42 -1.10 1.78
C SER A 36 12.91 -1.35 0.34
N LYS A 37 13.72 -2.03 -0.49
CA LYS A 37 13.31 -2.46 -1.84
C LYS A 37 11.98 -3.22 -1.79
N LEU A 38 11.84 -4.15 -0.85
CA LEU A 38 10.62 -4.91 -0.59
C LEU A 38 9.43 -4.01 -0.25
N ALA A 39 9.61 -3.01 0.63
CA ALA A 39 8.55 -2.07 0.98
C ALA A 39 8.11 -1.18 -0.20
N ARG A 40 9.01 -0.88 -1.15
CA ARG A 40 8.67 -0.19 -2.40
C ARG A 40 7.85 -1.09 -3.31
N SER A 41 8.23 -2.36 -3.46
CA SER A 41 7.48 -3.35 -4.23
C SER A 41 6.08 -3.58 -3.65
N ILE A 42 5.95 -3.70 -2.33
CA ILE A 42 4.65 -3.83 -1.64
C ILE A 42 3.76 -2.63 -1.92
N ARG A 43 4.29 -1.40 -1.85
CA ARG A 43 3.53 -0.18 -2.17
C ARG A 43 3.06 -0.15 -3.61
N LYS A 44 3.91 -0.53 -4.56
CA LYS A 44 3.56 -0.60 -5.98
C LYS A 44 2.42 -1.61 -6.20
N LEU A 45 2.59 -2.82 -5.67
CA LEU A 45 1.58 -3.87 -5.78
C LEU A 45 0.26 -3.49 -5.10
N ALA A 46 0.33 -2.83 -3.94
CA ALA A 46 -0.86 -2.34 -3.24
C ALA A 46 -1.66 -1.34 -4.09
N ILE A 47 -0.99 -0.43 -4.80
CA ILE A 47 -1.64 0.52 -5.71
C ILE A 47 -2.23 -0.21 -6.93
N GLU A 48 -1.48 -1.15 -7.53
CA GLU A 48 -1.95 -1.96 -8.67
C GLU A 48 -3.19 -2.80 -8.32
N ARG A 49 -3.34 -3.20 -7.06
CA ARG A 49 -4.51 -3.93 -6.55
C ARG A 49 -5.67 -3.04 -6.08
N GLY A 50 -5.65 -1.76 -6.42
CA GLY A 50 -6.73 -0.81 -6.05
C GLY A 50 -6.51 -0.09 -4.72
N GLY A 51 -5.30 -0.14 -4.18
CA GLY A 51 -4.94 0.61 -2.98
C GLY A 51 -4.92 2.12 -3.24
N SER A 52 -5.56 2.87 -2.36
CA SER A 52 -5.64 4.32 -2.42
C SER A 52 -4.69 4.98 -1.43
N LYS A 53 -3.92 5.96 -1.90
CA LYS A 53 -3.05 6.77 -1.05
C LYS A 53 -3.89 7.81 -0.29
N VAL A 54 -3.89 7.74 1.04
CA VAL A 54 -4.65 8.61 1.94
C VAL A 54 -3.66 9.36 2.85
N GLY A 55 -3.83 10.67 2.95
CA GLY A 55 -2.96 11.54 3.74
C GLY A 55 -1.70 11.98 2.97
N GLY A 56 -1.22 13.17 3.29
CA GLY A 56 -0.37 13.97 2.40
C GLY A 56 -1.24 14.98 1.65
N ASN A 57 -0.75 16.21 1.48
CA ASN A 57 -1.47 17.27 0.76
C ASN A 57 -1.95 16.74 -0.61
N PRO A 58 -3.23 16.95 -1.00
CA PRO A 58 -3.78 16.32 -2.19
C PRO A 58 -3.13 16.87 -3.45
N GLN A 59 -2.23 16.10 -4.04
CA GLN A 59 -1.87 16.22 -5.44
C GLN A 59 -2.35 14.96 -6.15
N ASN A 60 -3.58 15.07 -6.64
CA ASN A 60 -4.11 14.52 -7.89
C ASN A 60 -3.43 13.25 -8.45
N THR A 61 -4.14 12.13 -8.47
CA THR A 61 -4.30 11.31 -9.70
C THR A 61 -5.60 10.53 -9.66
N SER A 62 -6.55 10.99 -10.48
CA SER A 62 -7.63 10.30 -11.19
C SER A 62 -8.24 9.03 -10.59
N SER A 63 -9.53 9.15 -10.29
CA SER A 63 -10.55 8.12 -10.42
C SER A 63 -10.25 7.13 -11.55
N HIS A 64 -10.28 5.83 -11.24
CA HIS A 64 -10.57 4.81 -12.23
C HIS A 64 -12.00 4.35 -11.94
N GLU A 65 -12.96 4.98 -12.63
CA GLU A 65 -14.35 4.55 -12.69
C GLU A 65 -14.56 3.77 -13.99
N LYS A 66 -14.99 2.52 -13.83
CA LYS A 66 -15.60 1.53 -14.74
C LYS A 66 -15.04 1.29 -16.15
#